data_AF-A0A7J6W491-F1
#
_entry.id   AF-A0A7J6W491-F1
#
_cell.length_a   1.000
_cell.length_b   1.000
_cell.length_c   1.000
_cell.angle_alpha   90.00
_cell.angle_beta   90.00
_cell.angle_gamma   90.00
#
_symmetry.space_group_name_H-M   'P 1'
#
loop_
_entity.id
_entity.type
_entity.pdbx_description
1 polymer ?
#
loop_
_entity_poly.entity_id
_entity_poly.type
_entity_poly.pdbx_seq_one_letter_code
_entity_poly.pdbx_strand_id
1 'polypeptide(L)'
;MAISISILAVITSLHLISIVLAIGAEGRRSTSTIKPDQYDERTFCVYDSDASTVYGLAAFGLLLLSQTIVNGVTRCLCFGRGLITGTSKFIAISFFILS
;
A
#
# COMPACT_ATOMS: atom_id res chain seq x y z
N MET A 1 24.43 -17.34 3.00
CA MET A 1 23.25 -17.85 3.74
C MET A 1 22.72 -16.86 4.78
N ALA A 2 23.56 -16.14 5.55
CA ALA A 2 23.07 -15.16 6.54
C ALA A 2 22.34 -13.94 5.91
N ILE A 3 22.84 -13.43 4.78
CA ILE A 3 22.27 -12.26 4.09
C ILE A 3 20.83 -12.52 3.61
N SER A 4 20.55 -13.71 3.08
CA SER A 4 19.22 -14.10 2.60
C SER A 4 18.21 -14.23 3.74
N ILE A 5 18.63 -14.69 4.92
CA ILE A 5 17.76 -14.82 6.10
C ILE A 5 17.39 -13.42 6.63
N SER A 6 18.36 -12.50 6.67
CA SER A 6 18.10 -11.13 7.12
C SER A 6 17.13 -10.39 6.20
N ILE A 7 17.27 -10.54 4.87
CA ILE A 7 16.34 -9.97 3.88
C ILE A 7 14.92 -10.55 4.05
N LEU A 8 14.80 -11.86 4.22
CA LEU A 8 13.51 -12.52 4.43
C LEU A 8 12.83 -12.02 5.72
N ALA A 9 13.58 -11.88 6.81
CA ALA A 9 13.06 -11.35 8.07
C ALA A 9 12.53 -9.92 7.92
N VAL A 10 13.27 -9.06 7.22
CA VAL A 10 12.85 -7.68 6.93
C VAL A 10 11.56 -7.68 6.12
N ILE A 11 11.50 -8.40 4.99
CA ILE A 11 10.31 -8.45 4.13
C ILE A 11 9.09 -8.97 4.90
N THR A 12 9.27 -10.01 5.71
CA THR A 12 8.19 -10.59 6.52
C THR A 12 7.68 -9.57 7.54
N SER A 13 8.58 -8.82 8.19
CA SER A 13 8.19 -7.77 9.13
C SER A 13 7.42 -6.64 8.45
N LEU A 14 7.85 -6.19 7.27
CA LEU A 14 7.13 -5.16 6.49
C LEU A 14 5.72 -5.62 6.12
N HIS A 15 5.55 -6.89 5.73
CA HIS A 15 4.23 -7.46 5.43
C HIS A 15 3.33 -7.50 6.66
N LEU A 16 3.84 -7.97 7.81
CA LEU A 16 3.05 -8.00 9.04
C LEU A 16 2.59 -6.60 9.46
N ILE A 17 3.48 -5.61 9.36
CA ILE A 17 3.14 -4.21 9.66
C ILE A 17 2.05 -3.72 8.69
N SER A 18 2.17 -3.99 7.39
CA SER A 18 1.16 -3.58 6.40
C SER A 18 -0.23 -4.16 6.69
N ILE A 19 -0.32 -5.41 7.15
CA ILE A 19 -1.58 -6.06 7.52
C ILE A 19 -2.19 -5.37 8.74
N VAL A 20 -1.38 -5.05 9.75
CA VAL A 20 -1.85 -4.33 10.94
C VAL A 20 -2.37 -2.94 10.58
N LEU A 21 -1.67 -2.20 9.72
CA LEU A 21 -2.15 -0.89 9.24
C LEU A 21 -3.45 -1.02 8.43
N ALA A 22 -3.58 -2.06 7.59
CA ALA A 22 -4.81 -2.29 6.82
C ALA A 22 -6.01 -2.58 7.73
N ILE A 23 -5.82 -3.39 8.78
CA ILE A 23 -6.85 -3.64 9.80
C ILE A 23 -7.18 -2.34 10.55
N GLY A 24 -6.16 -1.54 10.89
CA GLY A 24 -6.33 -0.23 11.53
C GLY A 24 -7.09 0.76 10.67
N ALA A 25 -6.92 0.72 9.35
CA ALA A 25 -7.65 1.55 8.40
C ALA A 25 -9.15 1.25 8.43
N GLU A 26 -9.53 -0.03 8.47
CA GLU A 26 -10.94 -0.44 8.56
C GLU A 26 -11.53 -0.08 9.94
N GLY A 27 -10.76 -0.25 11.01
CA GLY A 27 -11.18 0.12 12.37
C GLY A 27 -11.36 1.62 12.61
N ARG A 28 -10.83 2.48 11.73
CA ARG A 28 -10.89 3.94 11.81
C ARG A 28 -11.67 4.58 10.66
N ARG A 29 -12.64 3.85 10.12
CA ARG A 29 -13.51 4.33 9.04
C ARG A 29 -14.20 5.65 9.43
N SER A 30 -14.12 6.65 8.55
CA SER A 30 -14.72 7.97 8.82
C SER A 30 -16.24 7.85 9.01
N THR A 31 -16.72 8.36 10.14
CA THR A 31 -18.13 8.50 10.46
C THR A 31 -18.62 9.90 10.10
N SER A 32 -19.73 9.98 9.38
CA SER A 32 -20.38 11.26 9.05
C SER A 32 -21.41 11.64 10.10
N THR A 33 -21.39 12.90 10.55
CA THR A 33 -22.47 13.48 11.33
C THR A 33 -23.28 14.45 10.48
N ILE A 34 -24.60 14.31 10.51
CA ILE A 34 -25.50 15.20 9.76
C ILE A 34 -25.68 16.48 10.57
N LYS A 35 -25.35 17.63 9.98
CA LYS A 35 -25.54 18.95 10.58
C LYS A 35 -26.49 19.78 9.72
N PRO A 36 -27.45 20.49 10.34
CA PRO A 36 -28.27 21.46 9.62
C PRO A 36 -27.42 22.69 9.25
N ASP A 37 -27.65 23.23 8.06
CA ASP A 37 -27.11 24.52 7.64
C ASP A 37 -27.79 25.67 8.39
N GLN A 38 -27.06 26.76 8.60
CA GLN A 38 -27.56 27.94 9.33
C GLN A 38 -28.37 28.89 8.44
N TYR A 39 -28.20 28.79 7.12
CA TYR A 39 -28.74 29.73 6.14
C TYR A 39 -29.74 29.13 5.16
N ASP A 40 -29.90 27.79 5.13
CA ASP A 40 -30.82 27.10 4.23
C ASP A 40 -31.42 25.86 4.92
N GLU A 41 -32.54 25.35 4.43
CA GLU A 41 -33.25 24.15 4.94
C GLU A 41 -32.51 22.84 4.62
N ARG A 42 -31.23 22.93 4.27
CA ARG A 42 -30.41 21.82 3.79
C ARG A 42 -29.57 21.25 4.92
N THR A 43 -29.33 19.96 4.84
CA THR A 43 -28.43 19.26 5.75
C THR A 43 -27.17 18.86 5.00
N PHE A 44 -26.02 18.96 5.68
CA PHE A 44 -24.73 18.54 5.15
C PHE A 44 -24.06 17.51 6.07
N CYS A 45 -23.26 16.63 5.47
CA CYS A 45 -22.50 15.63 6.19
C CYS A 45 -21.12 16.19 6.56
N VAL A 46 -20.86 16.31 7.86
CA VAL A 46 -19.53 16.60 8.39
C VAL A 46 -18.82 15.27 8.63
N TYR A 47 -17.77 15.02 7.86
CA TYR A 47 -16.91 13.85 8.02
C TYR A 47 -15.87 14.11 9.11
N ASP A 48 -15.61 13.08 9.93
CA ASP A 48 -14.46 13.09 10.83
C ASP A 48 -13.16 12.89 10.04
N SER A 49 -12.03 13.05 10.73
CA SER A 49 -10.67 12.94 10.20
C SER A 49 -10.45 11.70 9.32
N ASP A 50 -9.77 11.90 8.18
CA ASP A 50 -9.44 10.85 7.19
C ASP A 50 -8.26 9.96 7.65
N ALA A 51 -8.28 9.51 8.89
CA ALA A 51 -7.25 8.65 9.46
C ALA A 51 -7.16 7.30 8.72
N SER A 52 -8.31 6.75 8.29
CA SER A 52 -8.37 5.50 7.51
C SER A 52 -7.58 5.57 6.21
N THR A 53 -7.60 6.72 5.53
CA THR A 53 -6.91 6.92 4.25
C THR A 53 -5.40 6.90 4.43
N VAL A 54 -4.89 7.53 5.50
CA VAL A 54 -3.46 7.55 5.82
C VAL A 54 -2.96 6.14 6.16
N TYR A 55 -3.71 5.38 6.97
CA TYR A 55 -3.34 3.99 7.29
C TYR A 55 -3.36 3.10 6.04
N GLY A 56 -4.35 3.26 5.16
CA GLY A 56 -4.43 2.52 3.89
C GLY A 56 -3.26 2.84 2.95
N LEU A 57 -2.94 4.12 2.75
CA LEU A 57 -1.79 4.57 1.95
C LEU A 57 -0.47 4.04 2.51
N ALA A 58 -0.30 4.08 3.83
CA ALA A 58 0.90 3.57 4.48
C ALA A 58 1.02 2.04 4.33
N ALA A 59 -0.08 1.30 4.48
CA ALA A 59 -0.09 -0.16 4.24
C ALA A 59 0.32 -0.49 2.80
N PHE A 60 -0.28 0.20 1.82
CA PHE A 60 0.05 0.03 0.40
C PHE A 60 1.52 0.36 0.11
N GLY A 61 2.04 1.48 0.66
CA GLY A 61 3.43 1.88 0.50
C GLY A 61 4.42 0.86 1.05
N LEU A 62 4.13 0.24 2.20
CA LEU A 62 4.97 -0.81 2.79
C LEU A 62 5.01 -2.10 1.94
N LEU A 63 3.89 -2.46 1.31
CA LEU A 63 3.83 -3.59 0.38
C LEU A 63 4.61 -3.30 -0.91
N LEU A 64 4.49 -2.09 -1.46
CA LEU A 64 5.30 -1.70 -2.63
C LEU A 64 6.79 -1.70 -2.32
N LEU A 65 7.18 -1.21 -1.14
CA LEU A 65 8.57 -1.21 -0.71
C LEU A 65 9.11 -2.65 -0.60
N SER A 66 8.35 -3.55 0.01
CA SER A 66 8.76 -4.96 0.16
C SER A 66 8.93 -5.64 -1.20
N GLN A 67 8.00 -5.42 -2.13
CA GLN A 67 8.07 -5.94 -3.49
C GLN A 67 9.25 -5.36 -4.27
N THR A 68 9.54 -4.07 -4.08
CA THR A 68 10.70 -3.40 -4.70
C THR A 68 12.02 -3.97 -4.20
N ILE A 69 12.14 -4.24 -2.89
CA ILE A 69 13.33 -4.86 -2.30
C ILE A 69 13.55 -6.27 -2.88
N VAL A 70 12.50 -7.10 -2.93
CA VAL A 70 12.58 -8.47 -3.50
C VAL A 70 13.02 -8.41 -4.96
N ASN A 71 12.37 -7.57 -5.76
CA ASN A 71 12.67 -7.44 -7.17
C ASN A 71 14.07 -6.84 -7.43
N GLY A 72 14.57 -6.00 -6.52
CA GLY A 72 15.92 -5.44 -6.58
C GLY A 72 17.00 -6.48 -6.27
N VAL A 73 16.82 -7.26 -5.20
CA VAL A 73 17.73 -8.34 -4.81
C VAL A 73 17.77 -9.45 -5.87
N THR A 74 16.62 -9.81 -6.42
CA THR A 74 16.51 -10.81 -7.50
C THR A 74 16.92 -10.27 -8.87
N ARG A 75 17.21 -8.96 -8.98
CA ARG A 75 17.51 -8.26 -10.24
C ARG A 75 16.40 -8.39 -11.30
N CYS A 76 15.17 -8.69 -10.88
CA CYS A 76 13.99 -8.75 -11.74
C CYS A 76 13.44 -7.35 -12.08
N LEU A 77 13.86 -6.30 -11.36
CA LEU A 77 13.56 -4.90 -11.67
C LEU A 77 14.47 -4.37 -12.79
N CYS A 78 14.01 -4.47 -14.04
CA CYS A 78 14.19 -3.56 -15.21
C CYS A 78 15.56 -2.92 -15.58
N PHE A 79 16.62 -3.02 -14.78
CA PHE A 79 17.97 -2.52 -15.07
C PHE A 79 19.00 -3.65 -15.28
N GLY A 80 18.55 -4.91 -15.21
CA GLY A 80 19.34 -6.08 -15.60
C GLY A 80 19.13 -6.43 -17.06
N ARG A 81 20.21 -6.80 -17.76
CA ARG A 81 20.22 -7.25 -19.19
C ARG A 81 19.16 -8.31 -19.54
N GLY A 82 18.58 -9.02 -18.57
CA GLY A 82 17.57 -10.06 -18.79
C GLY A 82 16.15 -9.58 -19.09
N LEU A 83 15.81 -8.30 -18.83
CA LEU A 83 14.45 -7.79 -19.10
C LEU A 83 14.25 -7.25 -20.52
N ILE A 84 15.33 -6.93 -21.24
CA ILE A 84 15.26 -6.52 -22.67
C ILE A 84 14.65 -7.65 -23.53
N THR A 85 14.68 -8.90 -23.06
CA THR A 85 14.18 -10.07 -23.79
C THR A 85 12.75 -10.49 -23.37
N GLY A 86 12.12 -9.86 -22.37
CA GLY A 86 10.90 -10.41 -21.72
C GLY A 86 9.80 -9.40 -21.39
N THR A 87 9.19 -8.77 -22.40
CA THR A 87 8.16 -7.72 -22.30
C THR A 87 6.93 -8.10 -21.46
N SER A 88 6.51 -9.37 -21.39
CA SER A 88 5.28 -9.75 -20.65
C SER A 88 5.42 -9.71 -19.13
N LYS A 89 6.63 -9.94 -18.59
CA LYS A 89 6.88 -9.92 -17.14
C LYS A 89 6.80 -8.52 -16.56
N PHE A 90 7.24 -7.52 -17.33
CA PHE A 90 7.11 -6.11 -16.96
C PHE A 90 5.64 -5.69 -16.86
N ILE A 91 4.84 -6.06 -17.87
CA ILE A 91 3.41 -5.75 -17.91
C ILE A 91 2.70 -6.41 -16.73
N ALA A 92 2.99 -7.68 -16.42
CA ALA A 92 2.38 -8.38 -15.28
C ALA A 92 2.72 -7.74 -13.92
N ILE A 93 3.97 -7.31 -13.71
CA ILE A 93 4.37 -6.63 -12.47
C ILE A 93 3.76 -5.23 -12.40
N SER A 94 3.70 -4.50 -13.51
CA SER A 94 3.06 -3.19 -13.55
C SER A 94 1.56 -3.30 -13.27
N PHE A 95 0.89 -4.33 -13.80
CA PHE A 95 -0.51 -4.62 -13.48
C PHE A 95 -0.70 -5.01 -12.02
N PHE A 96 0.22 -5.78 -11.42
CA PHE A 96 0.14 -6.10 -9.99
C PHE A 96 0.31 -4.86 -9.08
N ILE A 97 1.10 -3.87 -9.50
CA ILE A 97 1.30 -2.62 -8.75
C ILE A 97 0.13 -1.63 -8.95
N LEU A 98 -0.49 -1.63 -10.14
CA LEU A 98 -1.56 -0.70 -10.51
C LEU A 98 -2.98 -1.25 -10.27
N SER A 99 -3.13 -2.56 -10.07
CA SER A 99 -4.40 -3.22 -9.69
C SER A 99 -4.64 -3.14 -8.19
#